data_AF-A0A4Q2XSR3-F1
#
_entry.id   AF-A0A4Q2XSR3-F1
#
_cell.length_a   1.000
_cell.length_b   1.000
_cell.length_c   1.000
_cell.angle_alpha   90.00
_cell.angle_beta   90.00
_cell.angle_gamma   90.00
#
_symmetry.space_group_name_H-M   'P 1'
#
loop_
_entity.id
_entity.type
_entity.pdbx_description
1 polymer ?
#
loop_
_entity_poly.entity_id
_entity_poly.type
_entity_poly.pdbx_seq_one_letter_code
_entity_poly.pdbx_strand_id
1 'polypeptide(L)'
;MDAHSWEEVAAFSQKERQLVLKISGFHETAWGSRGVFIGHDLSSAEWSERLHHALDQSSEQPWLIQEFREGRRIEHPVFREDGSVEMMQGRVRLCPYFFTDNGGQTTFGGCLATIVPADKKKIHGMSDGVLVPCVVE
;
A
#
# COMPACT_ATOMS: atom_id res chain seq x y z
N MET A 1 -1.67 7.33 -18.72
CA MET A 1 -1.39 8.66 -18.14
C MET A 1 -0.75 9.47 -19.25
N ASP A 2 -1.39 10.55 -19.69
CA ASP A 2 -0.80 11.49 -20.65
C ASP A 2 -0.25 12.68 -19.86
N ALA A 3 1.02 12.56 -19.47
CA ALA A 3 1.82 13.67 -18.95
C ALA A 3 3.19 13.62 -19.62
N HIS A 4 3.68 14.78 -20.04
CA HIS A 4 4.93 14.91 -20.77
C HIS A 4 6.03 15.58 -19.93
N SER A 5 5.70 16.03 -18.72
CA SER A 5 6.64 16.62 -17.78
C SER A 5 6.23 16.34 -16.33
N TRP A 6 7.18 16.44 -15.40
CA TRP A 6 6.89 16.33 -13.97
C TRP A 6 6.08 17.52 -13.43
N GLU A 7 6.21 18.68 -14.05
CA GLU A 7 5.39 19.85 -13.72
C GLU A 7 3.91 19.64 -14.05
N GLU A 8 3.60 18.95 -15.15
CA GLU A 8 2.22 18.53 -15.44
C GLU A 8 1.70 17.60 -14.35
N VAL A 9 2.52 16.63 -13.90
CA VAL A 9 2.15 15.72 -12.80
C VAL A 9 1.94 16.47 -11.48
N ALA A 10 2.76 17.49 -11.19
CA ALA A 10 2.61 18.35 -10.02
C ALA A 10 1.29 19.15 -10.06
N ALA A 11 0.88 19.57 -11.26
CA ALA A 11 -0.33 20.35 -11.50
C ALA A 11 -1.62 19.51 -11.58
N PHE A 12 -1.55 18.18 -11.49
CA PHE A 12 -2.72 17.30 -11.57
C PHE A 12 -3.82 17.69 -10.58
N SER A 13 -5.06 17.72 -11.08
CA SER A 13 -6.25 17.83 -10.24
C SER A 13 -6.39 16.63 -9.30
N GLN A 14 -7.21 16.76 -8.27
CA GLN A 14 -7.46 15.66 -7.30
C GLN A 14 -7.92 14.36 -7.99
N LYS A 15 -8.66 14.45 -9.10
CA LYS A 15 -9.13 13.29 -9.88
C LYS A 15 -8.01 12.65 -10.69
N GLU A 16 -7.07 13.44 -11.21
CA GLU A 16 -5.95 12.95 -12.03
C GLU A 16 -4.86 12.32 -11.16
N ARG A 17 -4.64 12.84 -9.94
CA ARG A 17 -3.67 12.29 -8.99
C ARG A 17 -4.20 11.10 -8.18
N GLN A 18 -4.85 10.14 -8.85
CA GLN A 18 -5.08 8.79 -8.33
C GLN A 18 -3.77 7.98 -8.31
N LEU A 19 -2.77 8.53 -7.63
CA LEU A 19 -1.39 8.09 -7.61
C LEU A 19 -0.91 7.90 -6.18
N VAL A 20 0.11 7.08 -6.00
CA VAL A 20 0.83 6.91 -4.75
C VAL A 20 2.31 7.18 -4.98
N LEU A 21 2.84 8.19 -4.31
CA LEU A 21 4.26 8.50 -4.27
C LEU A 21 4.88 7.80 -3.05
N LYS A 22 5.93 7.01 -3.26
CA LYS A 22 6.57 6.25 -2.18
C LYS A 22 8.09 6.32 -2.28
N ILE A 23 8.73 6.49 -1.14
CA ILE A 23 10.18 6.27 -1.01
C ILE A 23 10.48 4.77 -0.90
N SER A 24 11.71 4.38 -1.20
CA SER A 24 12.26 3.03 -0.97
C SER A 24 11.84 2.43 0.37
N GLY A 25 11.42 1.17 0.35
CA GLY A 25 11.06 0.41 1.55
C GLY A 25 12.22 0.22 2.56
N PHE A 26 13.46 0.44 2.13
CA PHE A 26 14.66 0.38 2.98
C PHE A 26 14.99 1.71 3.66
N HIS A 27 14.33 2.80 3.29
CA HIS A 27 14.53 4.09 3.92
C HIS A 27 13.86 4.10 5.32
N GLU A 28 14.46 4.80 6.29
CA GLU A 28 13.98 4.85 7.67
C GLU A 28 12.53 5.37 7.81
N THR A 29 12.10 6.23 6.90
CA THR A 29 10.73 6.77 6.85
C THR A 29 9.73 5.84 6.18
N ALA A 30 10.15 4.74 5.56
CA ALA A 30 9.22 3.76 5.00
C ALA A 30 8.44 3.00 6.09
N TRP A 31 9.03 2.87 7.28
CA TRP A 31 8.36 2.25 8.42
C TRP A 31 7.13 3.06 8.86
N GLY A 32 6.01 2.35 9.09
CA GLY A 32 4.76 2.95 9.57
C GLY A 32 4.05 3.84 8.55
N SER A 33 4.27 3.61 7.24
CA SER A 33 3.59 4.32 6.15
C SER A 33 3.89 5.83 6.03
N ARG A 34 4.95 6.32 6.69
CA ARG A 34 5.30 7.75 6.71
C ARG A 34 5.86 8.24 5.37
N GLY A 35 6.54 7.37 4.63
CA GLY A 35 7.03 7.63 3.28
C GLY A 35 6.08 7.23 2.15
N VAL A 36 4.76 7.15 2.42
CA VAL A 36 3.73 6.79 1.43
C VAL A 36 2.70 7.92 1.35
N PHE A 37 2.54 8.53 0.18
CA PHE A 37 1.67 9.69 -0.03
C PHE A 37 0.61 9.35 -1.10
N ILE A 38 -0.67 9.47 -0.75
CA ILE A 38 -1.79 9.21 -1.66
C ILE A 38 -2.23 10.54 -2.26
N GLY A 39 -2.01 10.74 -3.56
CA GLY A 39 -2.11 12.06 -4.19
C GLY A 39 -3.49 12.70 -4.02
N HIS A 40 -4.56 11.94 -4.19
CA HIS A 40 -5.94 12.45 -4.10
C HIS A 40 -6.42 12.72 -2.67
N ASP A 41 -5.62 12.37 -1.65
CA ASP A 41 -5.87 12.73 -0.25
C ASP A 41 -5.11 14.00 0.17
N LEU A 42 -4.17 14.47 -0.65
CA LEU A 42 -3.39 15.67 -0.41
C LEU A 42 -4.03 16.89 -1.08
N SER A 43 -3.80 18.08 -0.51
CA SER A 43 -4.02 19.32 -1.24
C SER A 43 -3.09 19.43 -2.45
N SER A 44 -3.42 20.28 -3.42
CA SER A 44 -2.56 20.45 -4.61
C SER A 44 -1.17 20.99 -4.25
N ALA A 45 -1.10 21.87 -3.25
CA ALA A 45 0.17 22.42 -2.76
C ALA A 45 1.04 21.33 -2.13
N GLU A 46 0.47 20.51 -1.22
CA GLU A 46 1.20 19.40 -0.60
C GLU A 46 1.63 18.35 -1.61
N TRP A 47 0.78 18.03 -2.60
CA TRP A 47 1.13 17.10 -3.67
C TRP A 47 2.35 17.58 -4.46
N SER A 48 2.31 18.84 -4.92
CA SER A 48 3.41 19.45 -5.65
C SER A 48 4.70 19.44 -4.83
N GLU A 49 4.65 19.93 -3.59
CA GLU A 49 5.81 19.97 -2.68
C GLU A 49 6.44 18.58 -2.50
N ARG A 50 5.61 17.55 -2.26
CA ARG A 50 6.09 16.18 -2.06
C ARG A 50 6.69 15.58 -3.34
N LEU A 51 6.11 15.88 -4.50
CA LEU A 51 6.63 15.41 -5.78
C LEU A 51 7.98 16.07 -6.09
N HIS A 52 8.08 17.39 -5.94
CA HIS A 52 9.35 18.12 -6.12
C HIS A 52 10.43 17.61 -5.16
N HIS A 53 10.09 17.42 -3.88
CA HIS A 53 11.02 16.81 -2.91
C HIS A 53 11.50 15.42 -3.34
N ALA A 54 10.61 14.57 -3.86
CA ALA A 54 11.00 13.24 -4.35
C ALA A 54 11.90 13.31 -5.58
N LEU A 55 11.68 14.28 -6.48
CA LEU A 55 12.53 14.49 -7.66
C LEU A 55 13.92 14.97 -7.25
N ASP A 56 14.01 15.93 -6.33
CA ASP A 56 15.28 16.44 -5.81
C ASP A 56 16.12 15.34 -5.14
N GLN A 57 15.48 14.40 -4.45
CA GLN A 57 16.15 13.29 -3.76
C GLN A 57 16.39 12.05 -4.63
N SER A 58 15.86 12.01 -5.86
CA SER A 58 15.81 10.81 -6.69
C SER A 58 17.19 10.23 -7.06
N SER A 59 18.23 11.06 -7.04
CA SER A 59 19.63 10.66 -7.27
C SER A 59 20.28 9.96 -6.08
N GLU A 60 19.78 10.19 -4.86
CA GLU A 60 20.33 9.65 -3.61
C GLU A 60 19.57 8.41 -3.15
N GLN A 61 18.25 8.41 -3.34
CA GLN A 61 17.38 7.34 -2.92
C GLN A 61 16.22 7.11 -3.89
N PRO A 62 15.83 5.85 -4.13
CA PRO A 62 14.78 5.57 -5.07
C PRO A 62 13.43 6.04 -4.54
N TRP A 63 12.74 6.78 -5.40
CA TRP A 63 11.33 7.14 -5.28
C TRP A 63 10.55 6.48 -6.41
N LEU A 64 9.31 6.11 -6.13
CA LEU A 64 8.40 5.54 -7.13
C LEU A 64 7.06 6.25 -7.08
N ILE A 65 6.47 6.40 -8.27
CA ILE A 65 5.07 6.77 -8.44
C ILE A 65 4.33 5.56 -9.02
N GLN A 66 3.18 5.25 -8.46
CA GLN A 66 2.32 4.18 -8.96
C GLN A 66 0.88 4.65 -9.02
N GLU A 67 0.07 4.03 -9.87
CA GLU A 67 -1.38 4.20 -9.77
C GLU A 67 -1.90 3.72 -8.40
N PHE A 68 -2.80 4.49 -7.82
CA PHE A 68 -3.56 4.06 -6.66
C PHE A 68 -4.65 3.08 -7.12
N ARG A 69 -4.71 1.93 -6.46
CA ARG A 69 -5.76 0.93 -6.67
C ARG A 69 -6.40 0.66 -5.32
N GLU A 70 -7.71 0.75 -5.27
CA GLU A 70 -8.44 0.42 -4.05
C GLU A 70 -8.31 -1.07 -3.73
N GLY A 71 -7.91 -1.36 -2.49
CA GLY A 71 -7.94 -2.72 -1.98
C GLY A 71 -9.37 -3.25 -1.92
N ARG A 72 -9.57 -4.51 -2.33
CA ARG A 72 -10.87 -5.18 -2.27
C ARG A 72 -11.39 -5.20 -0.83
N ARG A 73 -12.67 -4.86 -0.67
CA ARG A 73 -13.38 -5.01 0.61
C ARG A 73 -13.92 -6.42 0.74
N ILE A 74 -13.79 -6.98 1.92
CA ILE A 74 -14.32 -8.28 2.31
C ILE A 74 -15.02 -8.15 3.65
N GLU A 75 -15.92 -9.09 3.92
CA GLU A 75 -16.46 -9.33 5.24
C GLU A 75 -15.79 -10.59 5.80
N HIS A 76 -15.22 -10.51 7.00
CA HIS A 76 -14.48 -11.63 7.61
C HIS A 76 -14.68 -11.66 9.13
N PRO A 77 -14.90 -12.83 9.75
CA PRO A 77 -14.95 -12.95 11.20
C PRO A 77 -13.56 -12.69 11.81
N VAL A 78 -13.46 -11.84 12.82
CA VAL A 78 -12.20 -11.54 13.52
C VAL A 78 -12.36 -11.74 15.02
N PHE A 79 -11.32 -12.27 15.66
CA PHE A 79 -11.27 -12.47 17.10
C PHE A 79 -10.88 -11.16 17.81
N ARG A 80 -11.61 -10.81 18.86
CA ARG A 80 -11.31 -9.69 19.75
C ARG A 80 -10.50 -10.15 20.96
N GLU A 81 -9.93 -9.19 21.68
CA GLU A 81 -9.12 -9.45 22.88
C GLU A 81 -9.91 -10.15 23.99
N ASP A 82 -11.21 -9.91 24.07
CA ASP A 82 -12.13 -10.56 25.01
C ASP A 82 -12.56 -11.98 24.58
N GLY A 83 -12.03 -12.49 23.47
CA GLY A 83 -12.35 -13.79 22.89
C GLY A 83 -13.65 -13.82 22.09
N SER A 84 -14.38 -12.70 21.98
CA SER A 84 -15.55 -12.61 21.11
C SER A 84 -15.14 -12.60 19.63
N VAL A 85 -16.08 -12.99 18.77
CA VAL A 85 -15.93 -12.93 17.32
C VAL A 85 -16.90 -11.91 16.77
N GLU A 86 -16.41 -11.03 15.90
CA GLU A 86 -17.26 -10.10 15.17
C GLU A 86 -17.04 -10.19 13.66
N MET A 87 -18.04 -9.78 12.88
CA MET A 87 -17.88 -9.61 11.44
C MET A 87 -17.26 -8.25 11.15
N MET A 88 -16.07 -8.27 10.56
CA MET A 88 -15.35 -7.07 10.17
C MET A 88 -15.45 -6.83 8.67
N GLN A 89 -15.85 -5.61 8.30
CA GLN A 89 -15.72 -5.10 6.94
C GLN A 89 -14.32 -4.49 6.79
N GLY A 90 -13.47 -5.13 5.98
CA GLY A 90 -12.06 -4.75 5.88
C GLY A 90 -11.52 -4.79 4.47
N ARG A 91 -10.42 -4.08 4.23
CA ARG A 91 -9.62 -4.21 3.01
C ARG A 91 -8.54 -5.27 3.22
N VAL A 92 -8.33 -6.10 2.20
CA VAL A 92 -7.39 -7.22 2.28
C VAL A 92 -6.13 -6.98 1.43
N ARG A 93 -4.96 -7.30 2.01
CA ARG A 93 -3.70 -7.47 1.29
C ARG A 93 -3.29 -8.93 1.37
N LEU A 94 -3.00 -9.54 0.23
CA LEU A 94 -2.50 -10.91 0.12
C LEU A 94 -0.98 -10.92 0.03
N CYS A 95 -0.35 -11.77 0.83
CA CYS A 95 1.09 -12.03 0.83
C CYS A 95 1.32 -13.52 0.52
N PRO A 96 1.41 -13.90 -0.77
CA PRO A 96 1.69 -15.27 -1.17
C PRO A 96 3.16 -15.64 -0.90
N TYR A 97 3.38 -16.87 -0.44
CA TYR A 97 4.69 -17.45 -0.19
C TYR A 97 4.99 -18.48 -1.27
N PHE A 98 6.18 -18.35 -1.86
CA PHE A 98 6.69 -19.28 -2.86
C PHE A 98 8.03 -19.84 -2.38
N PHE A 99 8.25 -21.13 -2.61
CA PHE A 99 9.48 -21.83 -2.24
C PHE A 99 10.13 -22.40 -3.49
N THR A 100 11.42 -22.11 -3.68
CA THR A 100 12.23 -22.62 -4.79
C THR A 100 13.22 -23.64 -4.26
N ASP A 101 13.23 -24.85 -4.84
CA ASP A 101 14.16 -25.91 -4.46
C ASP A 101 15.53 -25.77 -5.16
N ASN A 102 16.48 -26.66 -4.82
CA ASN A 102 17.81 -26.67 -5.41
C ASN A 102 17.82 -27.02 -6.91
N GLY A 103 16.73 -27.59 -7.44
CA GLY A 103 16.54 -27.86 -8.86
C GLY A 103 15.96 -26.67 -9.62
N GLY A 104 15.64 -25.56 -8.93
CA GLY A 104 15.02 -24.37 -9.50
C GLY A 104 13.50 -24.43 -9.62
N GLN A 105 12.85 -25.51 -9.14
CA GLN A 105 11.41 -25.61 -9.17
C GLN A 105 10.80 -24.72 -8.09
N THR A 106 9.88 -23.83 -8.48
CA THR A 106 9.16 -22.94 -7.58
C THR A 106 7.75 -23.47 -7.32
N THR A 107 7.33 -23.50 -6.05
CA THR A 107 6.01 -23.98 -5.62
C THR A 107 5.33 -22.94 -4.73
N PHE A 108 4.00 -22.84 -4.83
CA PHE A 108 3.19 -22.03 -3.93
C PHE A 108 3.02 -22.76 -2.60
N GLY A 109 3.41 -22.14 -1.49
CA GLY A 109 3.36 -22.74 -0.16
C GLY A 109 2.27 -22.19 0.76
N GLY A 110 1.49 -21.22 0.30
CA GLY A 110 0.40 -20.61 1.07
C GLY A 110 0.37 -19.09 0.94
N CYS A 111 -0.63 -18.46 1.54
CA CYS A 111 -0.80 -17.02 1.49
C CYS A 111 -1.26 -16.51 2.86
N LEU A 112 -0.66 -15.41 3.31
CA LEU A 112 -1.13 -14.66 4.48
C LEU A 112 -2.00 -13.51 4.01
N ALA A 113 -3.21 -13.39 4.56
CA ALA A 113 -4.02 -12.20 4.41
C ALA A 113 -3.78 -11.25 5.59
N THR A 114 -3.61 -9.97 5.27
CA THR A 114 -3.72 -8.87 6.23
C THR A 114 -5.03 -8.14 5.96
N ILE A 115 -5.93 -8.12 6.93
CA ILE A 115 -7.22 -7.44 6.88
C ILE A 115 -7.12 -6.17 7.73
N VAL A 116 -7.52 -5.03 7.19
CA VAL A 116 -7.53 -3.74 7.90
C VAL A 116 -8.91 -3.09 7.82
N PRO A 117 -9.32 -2.25 8.79
CA PRO A 117 -10.59 -1.53 8.72
C PRO A 117 -10.81 -0.83 7.38
N ALA A 118 -12.05 -0.87 6.87
CA ALA A 118 -12.37 -0.44 5.50
C ALA A 118 -12.11 1.06 5.22
N ASP A 119 -12.06 1.89 6.27
CA ASP A 119 -11.71 3.31 6.21
C ASP A 119 -10.21 3.55 5.95
N LYS A 120 -9.36 2.54 6.15
CA LYS A 120 -7.92 2.64 5.89
C LYS A 120 -7.60 2.36 4.43
N LYS A 121 -6.87 3.29 3.79
CA LYS A 121 -6.34 3.10 2.43
C LYS A 121 -4.96 2.45 2.40
N LYS A 122 -4.16 2.65 3.45
CA LYS A 122 -2.84 2.02 3.60
C LYS A 122 -3.01 0.73 4.40
N ILE A 123 -2.69 -0.42 3.77
CA ILE A 123 -2.92 -1.77 4.33
C ILE A 123 -1.60 -2.32 4.90
N HIS A 124 -0.90 -1.53 5.70
CA HIS A 124 0.32 -1.96 6.40
C HIS A 124 0.62 -1.06 7.60
N GLY A 125 1.40 -1.57 8.56
CA GLY A 125 2.00 -0.76 9.63
C GLY A 125 1.03 -0.23 10.68
N MET A 126 -0.06 -0.96 10.95
CA MET A 126 -1.13 -0.53 11.85
C MET A 126 -1.47 -1.63 12.85
N SER A 127 -1.78 -1.23 14.09
CA SER A 127 -2.11 -2.10 15.23
C SER A 127 -3.38 -2.91 14.99
N ASP A 128 -4.32 -2.33 14.25
CA ASP A 128 -5.67 -2.88 14.07
C ASP A 128 -5.73 -3.88 12.89
N GLY A 129 -4.56 -4.26 12.35
CA GLY A 129 -4.45 -5.23 11.27
C GLY A 129 -4.61 -6.65 11.78
N VAL A 130 -5.53 -7.40 11.18
CA VAL A 130 -5.75 -8.81 11.49
C VAL A 130 -5.00 -9.69 10.49
N LEU A 131 -4.19 -10.61 11.00
CA LEU A 131 -3.43 -11.57 10.20
C LEU A 131 -4.14 -12.92 10.20
N VAL A 132 -4.52 -13.41 9.03
CA VAL A 132 -5.20 -14.71 8.89
C VAL A 132 -4.56 -15.54 7.77
N PRO A 133 -4.39 -16.85 7.95
CA PRO A 133 -3.97 -17.72 6.85
C PRO A 133 -5.09 -17.79 5.81
N CYS A 134 -4.72 -17.71 4.54
CA CYS A 134 -5.64 -18.01 3.44
C CYS A 134 -5.77 -19.52 3.28
N VAL A 135 -6.99 -19.97 3.05
CA VAL A 135 -7.28 -21.35 2.61
C VAL A 135 -7.69 -21.31 1.14
N VAL A 136 -7.28 -22.33 0.38
CA VAL A 136 -7.78 -22.56 -0.98
C VAL A 136 -8.87 -23.62 -0.85
N GLU A 137 -10.08 -23.29 -1.28
CA GLU A 137 -11.17 -24.26 -1.46
C GLU A 137 -11.21 -24.75 -2.91
#